data_AF-A0A3A9DZC2-F1
#
_entry.id   AF-A0A3A9DZC2-F1
#
_cell.length_a   1.000
_cell.length_b   1.000
_cell.length_c   1.000
_cell.angle_alpha   90.00
_cell.angle_beta   90.00
_cell.angle_gamma   90.00
#
_symmetry.space_group_name_H-M   'P 1'
#
loop_
_entity.id
_entity.type
_entity.pdbx_description
1 polymer ?
#
loop_
_entity_poly.entity_id
_entity_poly.type
_entity_poly.pdbx_seq_one_letter_code
_entity_poly.pdbx_strand_id
1 'polypeptide(L)'
;MTIIHESADILHYEDGAPYIHDILTNNTNSTIVETQYCMLAYSENGSPLKLYWNFLDSSTESRFENIVRTKANILPNQTEEYRGGWSLYDGEIMEDFPKVGNGEANQVAYSLLCLEQVVFEDGTVWNNPNYENWFMTYAGKEIDIDELQNYYPYEYKIESD
;
A
#
# COMPACT_ATOMS: atom_id res chain seq x y z
N MET A 1 -18.74 12.45 -0.50
CA MET A 1 -18.64 11.03 -0.11
C MET A 1 -17.20 10.75 0.29
N THR A 2 -16.89 9.64 0.95
CA THR A 2 -15.50 9.33 1.34
C THR A 2 -15.12 7.90 1.00
N ILE A 3 -13.83 7.71 0.79
CA ILE A 3 -13.16 6.41 0.86
C ILE A 3 -12.16 6.53 2.00
N ILE A 4 -11.99 5.49 2.80
CA ILE A 4 -11.06 5.51 3.94
C ILE A 4 -10.08 4.37 3.77
N HIS A 5 -8.79 4.69 3.82
CA HIS A 5 -7.75 3.70 4.07
C HIS A 5 -7.67 3.49 5.58
N GLU A 6 -8.15 2.36 6.07
CA GLU A 6 -8.29 2.10 7.51
C GLU A 6 -6.95 1.75 8.15
N SER A 7 -6.15 0.91 7.48
CA SER A 7 -4.79 0.56 7.89
C SER A 7 -3.97 -0.02 6.73
N ALA A 8 -2.66 -0.09 6.91
CA ALA A 8 -1.75 -0.91 6.11
C ALA A 8 -0.73 -1.58 7.04
N ASP A 9 -1.11 -2.72 7.58
CA ASP A 9 -0.37 -3.41 8.64
C ASP A 9 0.65 -4.40 8.06
N ILE A 10 1.79 -4.57 8.73
CA ILE A 10 2.76 -5.61 8.40
C ILE A 10 2.38 -6.88 9.16
N LEU A 11 1.85 -7.86 8.43
CA LEU A 11 1.43 -9.16 8.96
C LEU A 11 2.34 -10.28 8.42
N HIS A 12 2.16 -11.49 8.93
CA HIS A 12 2.95 -12.66 8.52
C HIS A 12 2.05 -13.81 8.11
N TYR A 13 2.43 -14.51 7.04
CA TYR A 13 1.79 -15.76 6.62
C TYR A 13 2.12 -16.90 7.61
N GLU A 14 1.51 -18.07 7.42
CA GLU A 14 1.73 -19.23 8.30
C GLU A 14 3.19 -19.71 8.32
N ASP A 15 3.92 -19.51 7.22
CA ASP A 15 5.35 -19.80 7.09
C ASP A 15 6.26 -18.71 7.67
N GLY A 16 5.67 -17.63 8.20
CA GLY A 16 6.38 -16.50 8.75
C GLY A 16 6.76 -15.43 7.73
N ALA A 17 6.48 -15.60 6.44
CA ALA A 17 6.81 -14.58 5.44
C ALA A 17 5.99 -13.29 5.66
N PRO A 18 6.62 -12.09 5.66
CA PRO A 18 5.91 -10.84 5.88
C PRO A 18 5.12 -10.38 4.65
N TYR A 19 4.03 -9.65 4.88
CA TYR A 19 3.25 -8.98 3.84
C TYR A 19 2.57 -7.72 4.37
N ILE A 20 2.30 -6.77 3.47
CA ILE A 20 1.49 -5.58 3.75
C ILE A 20 0.02 -5.96 3.56
N HIS A 21 -0.78 -5.86 4.61
CA HIS A 21 -2.22 -6.05 4.58
C HIS A 21 -2.92 -4.70 4.69
N ASP A 22 -3.59 -4.29 3.62
CA ASP A 22 -4.31 -3.03 3.59
C ASP A 22 -5.83 -3.21 3.65
N ILE A 23 -6.49 -2.26 4.30
CA ILE A 23 -7.94 -2.28 4.52
C ILE A 23 -8.54 -0.98 3.99
N LEU A 24 -9.52 -1.11 3.09
CA LEU A 24 -10.20 0.03 2.48
C LEU A 24 -11.71 0.00 2.78
N THR A 25 -12.27 1.10 3.24
CA THR A 25 -13.72 1.28 3.41
C THR A 25 -14.28 2.21 2.33
N ASN A 26 -15.28 1.73 1.59
CA ASN A 26 -16.01 2.51 0.60
C ASN A 26 -17.26 3.14 1.23
N ASN A 27 -17.19 4.40 1.65
CA ASN A 27 -18.36 5.17 2.13
C ASN A 27 -19.00 6.02 1.00
N THR A 28 -18.90 5.56 -0.25
CA THR A 28 -19.61 6.12 -1.39
C THR A 28 -20.90 5.35 -1.68
N ASN A 29 -21.71 5.86 -2.60
CA ASN A 29 -22.94 5.21 -3.03
C ASN A 29 -22.75 4.27 -4.24
N SER A 30 -21.52 4.10 -4.73
CA SER A 30 -21.20 3.31 -5.92
C SER A 30 -20.17 2.24 -5.60
N THR A 31 -20.29 1.07 -6.22
CA THR A 31 -19.30 -0.01 -6.06
C THR A 31 -17.97 0.40 -6.68
N ILE A 32 -16.86 0.20 -5.95
CA ILE A 32 -15.50 0.33 -6.47
C ILE A 32 -15.12 -0.95 -7.19
N VAL A 33 -14.69 -0.84 -8.45
CA VAL A 33 -14.34 -1.98 -9.31
C VAL A 33 -12.85 -2.04 -9.68
N GLU A 34 -12.12 -0.95 -9.51
CA GLU A 34 -10.68 -0.88 -9.70
C GLU A 34 -10.09 0.24 -8.85
N THR A 35 -8.89 0.00 -8.31
CA THR A 35 -8.08 1.02 -7.64
C THR A 35 -6.69 1.06 -8.26
N GLN A 36 -6.10 2.25 -8.26
CA GLN A 36 -4.68 2.45 -8.42
C GLN A 36 -4.16 3.20 -7.20
N TYR A 37 -3.07 2.70 -6.62
CA TYR A 37 -2.46 3.28 -5.43
C TYR A 37 -0.95 3.12 -5.44
N CYS A 38 -0.28 4.02 -4.72
CA CYS A 38 1.15 3.96 -4.47
C CYS A 38 1.41 3.38 -3.08
N MET A 39 2.41 2.52 -2.99
CA MET A 39 2.92 1.94 -1.74
C MET A 39 4.32 2.48 -1.45
N LEU A 40 4.55 2.85 -0.20
CA LEU A 40 5.85 3.22 0.37
C LEU A 40 6.11 2.38 1.62
N ALA A 41 7.39 2.20 1.96
CA ALA A 41 7.81 1.41 3.12
C ALA A 41 8.89 2.13 3.91
N TYR A 42 8.83 1.98 5.24
CA TYR A 42 9.73 2.62 6.19
C TYR A 42 10.18 1.62 7.25
N SER A 43 11.40 1.80 7.74
CA SER A 43 11.92 1.08 8.90
C SER A 43 11.39 1.65 10.21
N GLU A 44 11.68 0.96 11.31
CA GLU A 44 11.24 1.32 12.67
C GLU A 44 11.64 2.74 13.11
N ASN A 45 12.71 3.27 12.54
CA ASN A 45 13.25 4.60 12.81
C ASN A 45 12.75 5.69 11.83
N GLY A 46 11.80 5.37 10.95
CA GLY A 46 11.25 6.32 9.97
C GLY A 46 12.12 6.55 8.73
N SER A 47 13.19 5.78 8.52
CA SER A 47 13.98 5.83 7.29
C SER A 47 13.23 5.18 6.12
N PRO A 48 13.22 5.80 4.92
CA PRO A 48 12.54 5.23 3.76
C PRO A 48 13.33 4.04 3.21
N LEU A 49 12.62 2.97 2.84
CA LEU A 49 13.22 1.73 2.34
C LEU A 49 13.04 1.60 0.83
N LYS A 50 14.11 1.23 0.12
CA LYS A 50 14.01 0.74 -1.25
C LYS A 50 13.77 -0.74 -1.24
N LEU A 51 12.65 -1.18 -1.81
CA LEU A 51 12.28 -2.59 -1.85
C LEU A 51 12.31 -3.13 -3.27
N TYR A 52 12.57 -4.42 -3.39
CA TYR A 52 12.23 -5.20 -4.59
C TYR A 52 10.76 -5.58 -4.49
N TRP A 53 9.88 -4.64 -4.82
CA TRP A 53 8.44 -4.80 -4.65
C TRP A 53 7.87 -6.01 -5.38
N ASN A 54 8.44 -6.36 -6.54
CA ASN A 54 8.17 -7.60 -7.25
C ASN A 54 9.42 -8.49 -7.28
N PHE A 55 9.82 -9.00 -6.11
CA PHE A 55 11.04 -9.79 -5.94
C PHE A 55 11.10 -11.09 -6.76
N LEU A 56 9.95 -11.58 -7.26
CA LEU A 56 9.90 -12.72 -8.18
C LEU A 56 10.38 -12.36 -9.59
N ASP A 57 10.33 -11.08 -9.95
CA ASP A 57 10.88 -10.57 -11.20
C ASP A 57 12.30 -10.03 -10.95
N SER A 58 13.29 -10.89 -11.22
CA SER A 58 14.71 -10.57 -11.06
C SER A 58 15.21 -9.45 -11.97
N SER A 59 14.40 -9.00 -12.94
CA SER A 59 14.74 -7.84 -13.79
C SER A 59 14.38 -6.50 -13.15
N THR A 60 13.61 -6.53 -12.06
CA THR A 60 13.19 -5.31 -11.35
C THR A 60 14.30 -4.78 -10.46
N GLU A 61 14.46 -3.46 -10.47
CA GLU A 61 15.35 -2.77 -9.55
C GLU A 61 14.60 -2.39 -8.28
N SER A 62 15.33 -2.26 -7.17
CA SER A 62 14.74 -1.73 -5.94
C SER A 62 14.26 -0.28 -6.14
N ARG A 63 13.09 0.05 -5.59
CA ARG A 63 12.45 1.38 -5.67
C ARG A 63 11.85 1.78 -4.33
N PHE A 64 11.68 3.07 -4.10
CA PHE A 64 10.98 3.54 -2.90
C PHE A 64 9.48 3.30 -3.02
N GLU A 65 8.97 3.47 -4.23
CA GLU A 65 7.56 3.43 -4.59
C GLU A 65 7.21 2.18 -5.39
N ASN A 66 5.96 1.75 -5.22
CA ASN A 66 5.31 0.75 -6.06
C ASN A 66 3.91 1.21 -6.42
N ILE A 67 3.63 1.34 -7.72
CA ILE A 67 2.30 1.69 -8.21
C ILE A 67 1.58 0.40 -8.55
N VAL A 68 0.50 0.12 -7.83
CA VAL A 68 -0.32 -1.07 -8.01
C VAL A 68 -1.64 -0.63 -8.60
N ARG A 69 -2.06 -1.33 -9.66
CA ARG A 69 -3.43 -1.25 -10.17
C ARG A 69 -4.06 -2.62 -10.02
N THR A 70 -5.18 -2.67 -9.30
CA THR A 70 -5.86 -3.93 -9.01
C THR A 70 -7.36 -3.81 -9.21
N LYS A 71 -7.96 -4.91 -9.65
CA LYS A 71 -9.42 -5.03 -9.66
C LYS A 71 -9.90 -5.16 -8.23
N ALA A 72 -10.98 -4.46 -7.92
CA ALA A 72 -11.63 -4.47 -6.63
C ALA A 72 -13.11 -4.85 -6.81
N ASN A 73 -13.79 -5.14 -5.70
CA ASN A 73 -15.24 -5.27 -5.68
C ASN A 73 -15.75 -4.88 -4.30
N ILE A 74 -15.64 -3.58 -3.99
CA ILE A 74 -15.99 -3.02 -2.68
C ILE A 74 -17.32 -2.30 -2.80
N LEU A 75 -18.38 -2.91 -2.26
CA LEU A 75 -19.75 -2.40 -2.34
C LEU A 75 -19.90 -1.08 -1.56
N PRO A 76 -20.98 -0.31 -1.81
CA PRO A 76 -21.31 0.85 -1.00
C PRO A 76 -21.40 0.52 0.50
N ASN A 77 -20.74 1.32 1.33
CA ASN A 77 -20.62 1.17 2.78
C ASN A 77 -19.95 -0.15 3.24
N GLN A 78 -19.17 -0.79 2.36
CA GLN A 78 -18.41 -1.98 2.68
C GLN A 78 -16.97 -1.63 3.05
N THR A 79 -16.47 -2.28 4.10
CA THR A 79 -15.04 -2.40 4.37
C THR A 79 -14.52 -3.67 3.70
N GLU A 80 -13.43 -3.55 2.95
CA GLU A 80 -12.79 -4.68 2.32
C GLU A 80 -12.21 -5.62 3.38
N GLU A 81 -12.52 -6.90 3.26
CA GLU A 81 -12.05 -7.93 4.17
C GLU A 81 -11.56 -9.11 3.31
N TYR A 82 -10.29 -9.06 2.94
CA TYR A 82 -9.64 -10.11 2.17
C TYR A 82 -8.49 -10.74 2.98
N ARG A 83 -8.09 -11.96 2.63
CA ARG A 83 -6.96 -12.64 3.29
C ARG A 83 -5.69 -12.45 2.47
N GLY A 84 -4.60 -12.09 3.13
CA GLY A 84 -3.28 -11.88 2.51
C GLY A 84 -3.04 -10.43 2.14
N GLY A 85 -2.06 -10.19 1.26
CA GLY A 85 -1.71 -8.85 0.83
C GLY A 85 -0.43 -8.83 0.00
N TRP A 86 0.24 -7.69 -0.03
CA TRP A 86 1.46 -7.54 -0.83
C TRP A 86 2.65 -8.19 -0.13
N SER A 87 3.13 -9.31 -0.68
CA SER A 87 4.23 -10.07 -0.08
C SER A 87 5.52 -9.24 -0.07
N LEU A 88 6.20 -9.25 1.06
CA LEU A 88 7.49 -8.58 1.24
C LEU A 88 8.59 -9.63 1.26
N TYR A 89 9.67 -9.35 0.53
CA TYR A 89 10.83 -10.24 0.55
C TYR A 89 11.53 -10.18 1.91
N ASP A 90 11.85 -11.37 2.44
CA ASP A 90 12.71 -11.57 3.60
C ASP A 90 13.71 -12.69 3.28
N GLY A 91 15.00 -12.35 3.19
CA GLY A 91 16.02 -13.32 2.78
C GLY A 91 16.39 -14.36 3.84
N GLU A 92 15.99 -14.17 5.10
CA GLU A 92 16.21 -15.13 6.19
C GLU A 92 15.06 -16.14 6.29
N ILE A 93 13.85 -15.74 5.89
CA ILE A 93 12.66 -16.61 5.90
C ILE A 93 12.47 -17.31 4.55
N MET A 94 12.69 -16.60 3.43
CA MET A 94 12.44 -17.09 2.07
C MET A 94 13.69 -17.75 1.45
N GLU A 95 14.31 -18.70 2.14
CA GLU A 95 15.59 -19.33 1.72
C GLU A 95 15.51 -20.04 0.35
N ASP A 96 14.33 -20.55 -0.01
CA ASP A 96 14.08 -21.26 -1.28
C ASP A 96 13.91 -20.31 -2.49
N PHE A 97 13.82 -18.99 -2.26
CA PHE A 97 13.67 -18.00 -3.32
C PHE A 97 15.03 -17.43 -3.77
N PRO A 98 15.16 -16.98 -5.04
CA PRO A 98 16.35 -16.28 -5.48
C PRO A 98 16.62 -15.05 -4.61
N LYS A 99 17.86 -14.92 -4.11
CA LYS A 99 18.23 -13.76 -3.32
C LYS A 99 18.15 -12.48 -4.16
N VAL A 100 17.41 -11.50 -3.65
CA VAL A 100 17.38 -10.14 -4.18
C VAL A 100 18.06 -9.17 -3.22
N GLY A 101 18.77 -8.17 -3.77
CA GLY A 101 19.57 -7.24 -2.97
C GLY A 101 20.65 -7.96 -2.15
N ASN A 102 20.75 -7.60 -0.86
CA ASN A 102 21.71 -8.21 0.07
C ASN A 102 21.19 -9.52 0.70
N GLY A 103 19.92 -9.86 0.50
CA GLY A 103 19.31 -11.03 1.13
C GLY A 103 19.22 -10.95 2.67
N GLU A 104 19.14 -9.74 3.22
CA GLU A 104 18.98 -9.48 4.65
C GLU A 104 17.51 -9.66 5.09
N ALA A 105 17.30 -9.76 6.41
CA ALA A 105 15.98 -9.76 7.01
C ALA A 105 15.15 -8.54 6.57
N ASN A 106 13.83 -8.71 6.50
CA ASN A 106 12.93 -7.61 6.19
C ASN A 106 12.98 -6.55 7.31
N GLN A 107 13.15 -5.29 6.92
CA GLN A 107 13.24 -4.16 7.86
C GLN A 107 12.00 -3.27 7.85
N VAL A 108 10.93 -3.66 7.15
CA VAL A 108 9.72 -2.85 7.02
C VAL A 108 8.95 -2.90 8.33
N ALA A 109 8.77 -1.73 8.94
CA ALA A 109 7.98 -1.56 10.16
C ALA A 109 6.68 -0.80 9.89
N TYR A 110 6.69 0.10 8.90
CA TYR A 110 5.53 0.89 8.51
C TYR A 110 5.36 0.88 6.99
N SER A 111 4.11 0.88 6.53
CA SER A 111 3.79 1.11 5.11
C SER A 111 2.79 2.24 4.98
N LEU A 112 3.00 3.12 3.99
CA LEU A 112 2.06 4.17 3.64
C LEU A 112 1.52 3.89 2.25
N LEU A 113 0.19 3.85 2.14
CA LEU A 113 -0.53 3.63 0.89
C LEU A 113 -1.40 4.85 0.59
N CYS A 114 -1.38 5.28 -0.67
CA CYS A 114 -2.20 6.39 -1.14
C CYS A 114 -2.88 6.06 -2.45
N LEU A 115 -4.21 6.12 -2.46
CA LEU A 115 -5.00 6.01 -3.69
C LEU A 115 -4.61 7.16 -4.64
N GLU A 116 -4.31 6.81 -5.88
CA GLU A 116 -4.10 7.74 -6.99
C GLU A 116 -5.39 7.86 -7.82
N GLN A 117 -6.06 6.73 -8.08
CA GLN A 117 -7.26 6.67 -8.89
C GLN A 117 -8.22 5.58 -8.39
N VAL A 118 -9.52 5.82 -8.52
CA VAL A 118 -10.59 4.85 -8.22
C VAL A 118 -11.58 4.83 -9.38
N VAL A 119 -11.96 3.65 -9.84
CA VAL A 119 -12.98 3.44 -10.86
C VAL A 119 -14.22 2.83 -10.22
N PHE A 120 -15.37 3.43 -10.48
CA PHE A 120 -16.67 2.97 -10.01
C PHE A 120 -17.40 2.14 -11.08
N GLU A 121 -18.37 1.34 -10.65
CA GLU A 121 -19.13 0.44 -11.52
C GLU A 121 -19.91 1.15 -12.65
N ASP A 122 -20.27 2.42 -12.45
CA ASP A 122 -20.95 3.26 -13.45
C ASP A 122 -19.99 3.83 -14.50
N GLY A 123 -18.69 3.53 -14.39
CA GLY A 123 -17.63 4.02 -15.26
C GLY A 123 -17.03 5.37 -14.83
N THR A 124 -17.53 5.97 -13.73
CA THR A 124 -16.95 7.19 -13.17
C THR A 124 -15.55 6.90 -12.64
N VAL A 125 -14.63 7.83 -12.90
CA VAL A 125 -13.24 7.74 -12.43
C VAL A 125 -12.95 8.93 -11.54
N TRP A 126 -12.59 8.66 -10.28
CA TRP A 126 -12.06 9.66 -9.37
C TRP A 126 -10.53 9.61 -9.39
N ASN A 127 -9.90 10.78 -9.52
CA ASN A 127 -8.45 10.93 -9.39
C ASN A 127 -8.17 11.72 -8.11
N ASN A 128 -7.22 11.26 -7.30
CA ASN A 128 -6.88 11.92 -6.06
C ASN A 128 -6.14 13.24 -6.34
N PRO A 129 -6.75 14.41 -6.05
CA PRO A 129 -6.13 15.70 -6.35
C PRO A 129 -4.89 15.98 -5.48
N ASN A 130 -4.74 15.26 -4.37
CA ASN A 130 -3.65 15.44 -3.42
C ASN A 130 -2.50 14.45 -3.64
N TYR A 131 -2.62 13.52 -4.60
CA TYR A 131 -1.65 12.45 -4.80
C TYR A 131 -0.23 12.97 -5.03
N GLU A 132 -0.04 13.94 -5.93
CA GLU A 132 1.29 14.48 -6.24
C GLU A 132 1.94 15.13 -5.01
N ASN A 133 1.16 15.89 -4.23
CA ASN A 133 1.66 16.50 -3.00
C ASN A 133 2.03 15.44 -1.97
N TRP A 134 1.17 14.42 -1.78
CA TRP A 134 1.46 13.29 -0.91
C TRP A 134 2.77 12.59 -1.35
N PHE A 135 2.93 12.30 -2.64
CA PHE A 135 4.10 11.63 -3.16
C PHE A 135 5.40 12.42 -2.89
N MET A 136 5.38 13.74 -3.14
CA MET A 136 6.52 14.62 -2.86
C MET A 136 6.87 14.71 -1.37
N THR A 137 5.87 14.61 -0.48
CA THR A 137 6.06 14.64 0.96
C THR A 137 6.69 13.36 1.49
N TYR A 138 6.25 12.19 1.02
CA TYR A 138 6.60 10.92 1.64
C TYR A 138 7.69 10.14 0.88
N ALA A 139 7.65 10.10 -0.46
CA ALA A 139 8.49 9.19 -1.24
C ALA A 139 10.00 9.48 -1.07
N GLY A 140 10.73 8.50 -0.54
CA GLY A 140 12.18 8.60 -0.33
C GLY A 140 12.60 9.66 0.69
N LYS A 141 11.69 10.09 1.57
CA LYS A 141 11.95 11.05 2.66
C LYS A 141 11.97 10.34 4.00
N GLU A 142 12.77 10.82 4.93
CA GLU A 142 12.69 10.42 6.34
C GLU A 142 11.45 11.07 6.96
N ILE A 143 10.69 10.29 7.74
CA ILE A 143 9.42 10.71 8.31
C ILE A 143 9.46 10.51 9.82
N ASP A 144 8.86 11.45 10.56
CA ASP A 144 8.74 11.34 12.01
C ASP A 144 7.93 10.10 12.39
N ILE A 145 8.38 9.38 13.42
CA ILE A 145 7.75 8.12 13.85
C ILE A 145 6.31 8.38 14.33
N ASP A 146 6.05 9.50 14.99
CA ASP A 146 4.70 9.85 15.44
C ASP A 146 3.78 10.07 14.22
N GLU A 147 4.29 10.61 13.13
CA GLU A 147 3.52 10.77 11.89
C GLU A 147 3.21 9.41 11.24
N LEU A 148 4.18 8.51 11.17
CA LEU A 148 3.97 7.15 10.63
C LEU A 148 2.96 6.35 11.46
N GLN A 149 3.04 6.42 12.78
CA GLN A 149 2.14 5.70 13.70
C GLN A 149 0.71 6.23 13.68
N ASN A 150 0.51 7.50 13.33
CA ASN A 150 -0.80 8.16 13.29
C ASN A 150 -1.28 8.46 11.85
N TYR A 151 -0.64 7.87 10.83
CA TYR A 151 -1.01 8.12 9.44
C TYR A 151 -2.41 7.60 9.10
N TYR A 152 -2.78 6.46 9.66
CA TYR A 152 -4.09 5.84 9.47
C TYR A 152 -5.05 6.12 10.63
N PRO A 153 -6.37 6.23 10.37
CA PRO A 153 -7.01 6.10 9.05
C PRO A 153 -6.76 7.33 8.16
N TYR A 154 -6.62 7.10 6.85
CA TYR A 154 -6.44 8.16 5.85
C TYR A 154 -7.72 8.35 5.04
N GLU A 155 -8.33 9.55 5.13
CA GLU A 155 -9.60 9.85 4.48
C GLU A 155 -9.41 10.53 3.11
N TYR A 156 -10.01 9.95 2.08
CA TYR A 156 -10.15 10.54 0.75
C TYR A 156 -11.54 11.16 0.60
N LYS A 157 -11.60 12.45 0.32
CA LYS A 157 -12.85 13.14 -0.01
C LYS A 157 -13.16 12.98 -1.50
N ILE A 158 -14.29 12.36 -1.77
CA ILE A 158 -14.85 12.19 -3.11
C ILE A 158 -15.94 13.26 -3.27
N GLU A 159 -15.61 14.30 -4.02
CA GLU A 159 -16.60 15.31 -4.43
C GLU A 159 -17.58 14.64 -5.41
N SER A 160 -18.87 14.80 -5.13
CA SER A 160 -19.93 14.52 -6.09
C SER A 160 -20.22 15.80 -6.85
N ASP A 161 -20.14 15.74 -8.18
CA ASP A 161 -20.67 16.78 -9.07
C ASP A 161 -22.20 16.93 -8.92
#